data_AF-A0A9X8VG11-F1
#
_entry.id   AF-A0A9X8VG11-F1
#
_cell.length_a   1.000
_cell.length_b   1.000
_cell.length_c   1.000
_cell.angle_alpha   90.00
_cell.angle_beta   90.00
_cell.angle_gamma   90.00
#
_symmetry.space_group_name_H-M   'P 1'
#
loop_
_entity.id
_entity.type
_entity.pdbx_description
1 polymer ?
#
loop_
_entity_poly.entity_id
_entity_poly.type
_entity_poly.pdbx_seq_one_letter_code
_entity_poly.pdbx_strand_id
1 'polypeptide(L)'
;LNALQFTNTPNTGTVFFALESLSTRTRTAAQINAEINARISQIQEGFAFSIMPPPILGIGQGSGYSLYVQDRGGLGYGALQTAINTMSGAIMQTPGMGFPISSYQANVP
;
A
#
# COMPACT_ATOMS: atom_id res chain seq x y z
N LEU A 1 2.16 10.34 9.48
CA LEU A 1 0.89 9.58 9.42
C LEU A 1 1.00 8.53 8.32
N ASN A 2 0.95 7.26 8.71
CA ASN A 2 0.85 6.13 7.81
C ASN A 2 -0.61 5.95 7.38
N ALA A 3 -0.91 6.20 6.10
CA ALA A 3 -2.27 6.09 5.58
C ALA A 3 -2.85 4.67 5.62
N LEU A 4 -2.05 3.62 5.78
CA LEU A 4 -2.55 2.24 5.83
C LEU A 4 -3.07 1.86 7.22
N GLN A 5 -2.43 2.41 8.27
CA GLN A 5 -2.64 1.98 9.66
C GLN A 5 -3.16 3.11 10.56
N PHE A 6 -3.15 4.35 10.06
CA PHE A 6 -3.43 5.58 10.81
C PHE A 6 -2.52 5.79 12.03
N THR A 7 -1.34 5.18 12.05
CA THR A 7 -0.30 5.37 13.07
C THR A 7 0.70 6.43 12.64
N ASN A 8 1.31 7.15 13.58
CA ASN A 8 2.37 8.10 13.29
C ASN A 8 3.74 7.48 13.60
N THR A 9 4.60 7.36 12.58
CA THR A 9 5.98 6.91 12.73
C THR A 9 6.92 7.92 12.05
N PRO A 10 8.14 8.15 12.54
CA PRO A 10 9.03 9.17 12.00
C PRO A 10 9.54 8.87 10.59
N ASN A 11 9.40 7.63 10.13
CA ASN A 11 9.85 7.14 8.83
C ASN A 11 8.71 7.02 7.79
N THR A 12 7.52 7.59 8.04
CA THR A 12 6.40 7.54 7.08
C THR A 12 5.88 8.93 6.73
N GLY A 13 5.60 9.13 5.44
CA GLY A 13 4.96 10.34 4.90
C GLY A 13 3.77 9.98 4.01
N THR A 14 2.74 10.81 4.03
CA THR A 14 1.57 10.70 3.14
C THR A 14 1.28 12.06 2.54
N VAL A 15 1.04 12.10 1.22
CA VAL A 15 0.67 13.32 0.50
C VAL A 15 -0.69 13.12 -0.15
N PHE A 16 -1.59 14.09 0.03
CA PHE A 16 -2.88 14.15 -0.65
C PHE A 16 -2.89 15.34 -1.60
N PHE A 17 -3.27 15.11 -2.85
CA PHE A 17 -3.44 16.17 -3.84
C PHE A 17 -4.65 15.88 -4.71
N ALA A 18 -5.36 16.93 -5.10
CA ALA A 18 -6.43 16.84 -6.06
C ALA A 18 -5.87 16.85 -7.48
N LEU A 19 -6.51 16.10 -8.38
CA LEU A 19 -6.27 16.25 -9.81
C LEU A 19 -7.09 17.42 -10.34
N GLU A 20 -6.60 18.04 -11.41
CA GLU A 20 -7.42 18.96 -12.19
C GLU A 20 -8.68 18.28 -12.74
N SER A 21 -9.67 19.10 -13.10
CA SER A 21 -10.92 18.64 -13.72
C SER A 21 -10.64 17.73 -14.91
N LEU A 22 -11.46 16.70 -15.10
CA LEU A 22 -11.36 15.82 -16.26
C LEU A 22 -11.49 16.60 -17.59
N SER A 23 -12.21 17.73 -17.60
CA SER A 23 -12.36 18.59 -18.78
C SER A 23 -11.07 19.30 -19.21
N THR A 24 -10.08 19.45 -18.32
CA THR A 24 -8.82 20.16 -18.59
C THR A 24 -7.63 19.22 -18.79
N ARG A 25 -7.81 17.90 -18.61
CA ARG A 25 -6.75 16.90 -18.74
C ARG A 25 -7.11 15.81 -19.73
N THR A 26 -6.11 15.33 -20.45
CA THR A 26 -6.23 14.21 -21.41
C THR A 26 -6.09 12.84 -20.76
N ARG A 27 -5.43 12.75 -19.60
CA ARG A 27 -5.16 11.51 -18.88
C ARG A 27 -6.22 11.27 -17.82
N THR A 28 -6.67 10.03 -17.68
CA THR A 28 -7.54 9.56 -16.59
C THR A 28 -6.81 9.53 -15.25
N ALA A 29 -7.55 9.47 -14.13
CA ALA A 29 -6.94 9.35 -12.80
C ALA A 29 -6.12 8.05 -12.67
N ALA A 30 -6.63 6.95 -13.25
CA ALA A 30 -5.93 5.67 -13.29
C ALA A 30 -4.60 5.74 -14.07
N GLN A 31 -4.58 6.42 -15.23
CA GLN A 31 -3.35 6.63 -16.00
C GLN A 31 -2.33 7.47 -15.24
N ILE A 32 -2.77 8.54 -14.57
CA ILE A 32 -1.89 9.36 -13.72
C ILE A 32 -1.34 8.54 -12.55
N ASN A 33 -2.19 7.76 -11.88
CA ASN A 33 -1.77 6.89 -10.77
C ASN A 33 -0.74 5.83 -11.23
N ALA A 34 -0.95 5.23 -12.40
CA ALA A 34 -0.01 4.27 -12.97
C ALA A 34 1.34 4.93 -13.30
N GLU A 35 1.32 6.12 -13.90
CA GLU A 35 2.52 6.91 -14.19
C GLU A 35 3.30 7.27 -12.91
N ILE A 36 2.59 7.71 -11.86
CA ILE A 36 3.20 7.99 -10.56
C ILE A 36 3.87 6.74 -10.01
N ASN A 37 3.17 5.60 -9.95
CA ASN A 37 3.73 4.34 -9.45
C ASN A 37 4.98 3.92 -10.24
N ALA A 38 4.98 4.05 -11.58
CA ALA A 38 6.14 3.74 -12.41
C ALA A 38 7.35 4.64 -12.13
N ARG A 39 7.12 5.91 -11.79
CA ARG A 39 8.19 6.86 -11.44
C ARG A 39 8.74 6.62 -10.04
N ILE A 40 7.86 6.44 -9.05
CA ILE A 40 8.27 6.26 -7.65
C ILE A 40 8.83 4.87 -7.37
N SER A 41 8.56 3.86 -8.21
CA SER A 41 9.18 2.53 -8.07
C SER A 41 10.70 2.55 -8.27
N GLN A 42 11.26 3.64 -8.80
CA GLN A 42 12.71 3.82 -8.94
C GLN A 42 13.37 4.43 -7.70
N ILE A 43 12.59 4.85 -6.70
CA ILE A 43 13.12 5.37 -5.44
C ILE A 43 13.88 4.24 -4.73
N GLN A 44 15.13 4.52 -4.38
CA GLN A 44 15.96 3.62 -3.59
C GLN A 44 15.80 3.93 -2.10
N GLU A 45 16.13 2.95 -1.25
CA GLU A 45 16.14 3.10 0.22
C GLU A 45 14.77 3.45 0.85
N GLY A 46 13.68 3.23 0.11
CA GLY A 46 12.32 3.49 0.58
C GLY A 46 11.29 2.71 -0.21
N PHE A 47 10.09 2.59 0.37
CA PHE A 47 8.94 2.01 -0.30
C PHE A 47 7.87 3.10 -0.49
N ALA A 48 7.51 3.35 -1.74
CA ALA A 48 6.51 4.34 -2.11
C ALA A 48 5.50 3.72 -3.07
N PHE A 49 4.23 4.08 -2.90
CA PHE A 49 3.14 3.66 -3.77
C PHE A 49 2.09 4.76 -3.83
N SER A 50 1.31 4.77 -4.91
CA SER A 50 0.16 5.67 -5.07
C SER A 50 -1.10 4.85 -5.30
N ILE A 51 -2.15 5.20 -4.57
CA ILE A 51 -3.47 4.57 -4.66
C ILE A 51 -4.53 5.65 -4.84
N MET A 52 -5.56 5.32 -5.61
CA MET A 52 -6.73 6.18 -5.75
C MET A 52 -7.59 6.10 -4.48
N PRO A 53 -8.31 7.17 -4.11
CA PRO A 53 -9.24 7.11 -2.98
C PRO A 53 -10.31 6.03 -3.21
N PRO A 54 -10.85 5.43 -2.13
CA PRO A 54 -11.91 4.44 -2.25
C PRO A 54 -13.17 5.06 -2.89
N PRO A 55 -13.94 4.31 -3.71
CA PRO A 55 -15.17 4.82 -4.32
C PRO A 55 -16.24 5.21 -3.29
N ILE A 56 -16.24 4.53 -2.13
CA ILE A 56 -17.12 4.81 -1.00
C ILE A 56 -16.24 5.26 0.18
N LEU A 57 -16.39 6.52 0.55
CA LEU A 57 -15.71 7.08 1.73
C LEU A 57 -16.22 6.39 3.00
N GLY A 58 -15.29 6.06 3.91
CA GLY A 58 -15.61 5.37 5.17
C GLY A 58 -15.55 3.84 5.11
N ILE A 59 -15.33 3.24 3.94
CA ILE A 59 -15.12 1.79 3.79
C ILE A 59 -13.66 1.51 3.43
N GLY A 60 -12.79 1.56 4.45
CA GLY A 60 -11.38 1.20 4.35
C GLY A 60 -10.53 2.10 3.43
N GLN A 61 -9.30 1.66 3.16
CA GLN A 61 -8.26 2.46 2.50
C GLN A 61 -8.08 2.16 1.00
N GLY A 62 -9.04 1.49 0.36
CA GLY A 62 -9.09 1.39 -1.11
C GLY A 62 -8.19 0.32 -1.77
N SER A 63 -7.64 -0.66 -1.03
CA SER A 63 -6.79 -1.73 -1.60
C SER A 63 -7.55 -2.98 -2.09
N GLY A 64 -8.89 -2.95 -2.14
CA GLY A 64 -9.73 -4.08 -2.55
C GLY A 64 -9.90 -5.19 -1.49
N TYR A 65 -8.95 -5.33 -0.55
CA TYR A 65 -9.03 -6.20 0.62
C TYR A 65 -8.25 -5.61 1.80
N SER A 66 -8.51 -6.13 3.00
CA SER A 66 -7.76 -5.83 4.23
C SER A 66 -7.65 -7.11 5.05
N LEU A 67 -6.44 -7.44 5.49
CA LEU A 67 -6.11 -8.68 6.19
C LEU A 67 -5.22 -8.36 7.39
N TYR A 68 -5.35 -9.16 8.44
CA TYR A 68 -4.44 -9.17 9.59
C TYR A 68 -3.75 -10.52 9.67
N VAL A 69 -2.41 -10.50 9.73
CA VAL A 69 -1.62 -11.69 10.02
C VAL A 69 -1.22 -11.61 11.49
N GLN A 70 -1.53 -12.66 12.26
CA GLN A 70 -1.26 -12.73 13.68
C GLN A 70 -0.35 -13.91 13.99
N ASP A 71 0.74 -13.63 14.70
CA ASP A 71 1.53 -14.66 15.37
C ASP A 71 0.82 -15.08 16.66
N ARG A 72 0.22 -16.27 16.64
CA ARG A 72 -0.47 -16.87 17.80
C ARG A 72 0.43 -17.81 18.61
N GLY A 73 1.58 -18.19 18.06
CA GLY A 73 2.53 -19.13 18.68
C GLY A 73 3.67 -18.43 19.41
N GLY A 74 3.82 -17.12 19.25
CA GLY A 74 4.95 -16.37 19.81
C GLY A 74 6.26 -16.70 19.11
N LEU A 75 6.22 -16.96 17.81
CA LEU A 75 7.38 -17.25 16.96
C LEU A 75 8.29 -16.04 16.72
N GLY A 76 7.78 -14.82 16.95
CA GLY A 76 8.54 -13.58 16.92
C GLY A 76 8.51 -12.85 15.57
N TYR A 77 9.08 -11.64 15.55
CA TYR A 77 8.93 -10.69 14.45
C TYR A 77 9.48 -11.19 13.11
N GLY A 78 10.64 -11.87 13.12
CA GLY A 78 11.23 -12.43 11.89
C GLY A 78 10.34 -13.48 11.24
N ALA A 79 9.77 -14.39 12.04
CA ALA A 79 8.85 -15.41 11.55
C ALA A 79 7.55 -14.79 11.00
N LEU A 80 7.04 -13.76 11.67
CA LEU A 80 5.87 -13.01 11.20
C LEU A 80 6.15 -12.29 9.87
N GLN A 81 7.33 -11.69 9.70
CA GLN A 81 7.75 -11.08 8.44
C GLN A 81 7.78 -12.10 7.31
N THR A 82 8.35 -13.29 7.56
CA THR A 82 8.37 -14.37 6.57
C THR A 82 6.95 -14.77 6.18
N ALA A 83 6.04 -14.95 7.15
CA ALA A 83 4.65 -15.28 6.88
C ALA A 83 3.95 -14.22 6.03
N ILE A 84 4.17 -12.93 6.32
CA ILE A 84 3.65 -11.81 5.52
C ILE A 84 4.21 -11.86 4.10
N ASN A 85 5.51 -12.07 3.93
CA ASN A 85 6.13 -12.15 2.60
C ASN A 85 5.59 -13.34 1.79
N THR A 86 5.42 -14.51 2.42
CA THR A 86 4.82 -15.69 1.78
C THR A 86 3.38 -15.44 1.36
N MET A 87 2.55 -14.86 2.24
CA MET A 87 1.19 -14.47 1.91
C MET A 87 1.18 -13.48 0.75
N SER A 88 2.04 -12.46 0.78
CA SER A 88 2.13 -11.46 -0.28
C SER A 88 2.48 -12.09 -1.63
N GLY A 89 3.44 -13.01 -1.67
CA GLY A 89 3.79 -13.76 -2.87
C GLY A 89 2.62 -14.58 -3.41
N ALA A 90 1.85 -15.25 -2.55
CA ALA A 90 0.67 -16.02 -2.96
C ALA A 90 -0.43 -15.13 -3.53
N ILE A 91 -0.69 -13.97 -2.91
CA ILE A 91 -1.68 -13.00 -3.40
C ILE A 91 -1.31 -12.51 -4.80
N MET A 92 -0.03 -12.20 -5.06
CA MET A 92 0.43 -11.76 -6.38
C MET A 92 0.21 -12.80 -7.48
N GLN A 93 0.13 -14.09 -7.14
CA GLN A 93 -0.14 -15.17 -8.10
C GLN A 93 -1.64 -15.48 -8.23
N THR A 94 -2.50 -14.82 -7.44
CA THR A 94 -3.94 -15.10 -7.42
C THR A 94 -4.67 -14.22 -8.44
N PRO A 95 -5.35 -14.79 -9.45
CA PRO A 95 -6.10 -14.00 -10.42
C PRO A 95 -7.16 -13.11 -9.75
N GLY A 96 -7.24 -11.85 -10.17
CA GLY A 96 -8.18 -10.86 -9.63
C GLY A 96 -7.70 -10.14 -8.37
N MET A 97 -6.56 -10.52 -7.80
CA MET A 97 -5.98 -9.84 -6.64
C MET A 97 -4.96 -8.77 -7.06
N GLY A 98 -5.06 -7.59 -6.46
CA GLY A 98 -4.05 -6.54 -6.56
C GLY A 98 -2.86 -6.79 -5.62
N PHE A 99 -1.72 -6.14 -5.92
CA PHE A 99 -0.51 -6.25 -5.11
C PHE A 99 -0.77 -5.89 -3.63
N PRO A 100 -0.41 -6.76 -2.67
CA PRO A 100 -0.58 -6.49 -1.24
C PRO A 100 0.42 -5.48 -0.74
N ILE A 101 -0.09 -4.45 -0.06
CA ILE A 101 0.74 -3.43 0.57
C ILE A 101 0.73 -3.66 2.08
N SER A 102 1.91 -3.74 2.68
CA SER A 102 2.10 -3.82 4.13
C SER A 102 3.19 -2.85 4.57
N SER A 103 2.99 -2.19 5.69
CA SER A 103 4.01 -1.39 6.36
C SER A 103 4.69 -2.15 7.51
N TYR A 104 4.43 -3.45 7.66
CA TYR A 104 5.14 -4.27 8.65
C TYR A 104 6.59 -4.50 8.23
N GLN A 105 7.51 -4.16 9.13
CA GLN A 105 8.95 -4.36 8.94
C GLN A 105 9.52 -4.89 10.26
N ALA A 106 9.93 -6.16 10.31
CA ALA A 106 10.47 -6.77 11.53
C ALA A 106 11.72 -6.06 12.09
N ASN A 107 12.44 -5.34 11.23
CA ASN A 107 13.68 -4.65 11.59
C ASN A 107 13.50 -3.16 11.91
N VAL A 108 12.26 -2.64 11.83
CA VAL A 108 11.95 -1.25 12.15
C VAL A 108 11.01 -1.23 13.36
N PRO A 109 11.41 -0.57 14.47
CA PRO A 109 10.61 -0.50 15.69
C PRO A 109 9.28 0.24 15.52
#